data_AF-A0A959ACT9-F1
#
_entry.id   AF-A0A959ACT9-F1
#
_cell.length_a   1.000
_cell.length_b   1.000
_cell.length_c   1.000
_cell.angle_alpha   90.00
_cell.angle_beta   90.00
_cell.angle_gamma   90.00
#
_symmetry.space_group_name_H-M   'P 1'
#
loop_
_entity.id
_entity.type
_entity.pdbx_description
1 polymer ?
#
loop_
_entity_poly.entity_id
_entity_poly.type
_entity_poly.pdbx_seq_one_letter_code
_entity_poly.pdbx_strand_id
1 'polypeptide(L)'
;MKKTTLLTIAVFILVLLNSISIGYLLLRKPPLPPMPGERSPERIIRELSLDKQQSKAFEEMKTAHHDQMLKSNDAFRNAMKQYFELLRLDSVPANEAAALESRMFSIQQERARMTLNHFMELKDLCTPEQKEKFNALIPDLTTVIMPPKGPEVPPRGPRR
;
A
#
# COMPACT_ATOMS: atom_id res chain seq x y z
N MET A 1 24.97 57.10 13.18
CA MET A 1 23.56 56.73 13.47
C MET A 1 23.48 56.20 14.88
N LYS A 2 22.42 56.54 15.63
CA LYS A 2 22.31 56.22 17.07
C LYS A 2 22.23 54.70 17.26
N LYS A 3 22.98 54.15 18.22
CA LYS A 3 23.02 52.68 18.50
C LYS A 3 21.63 52.10 18.75
N THR A 4 20.72 52.92 19.25
CA THR A 4 19.32 52.59 19.49
C THR A 4 18.55 52.30 18.20
N THR A 5 18.72 53.08 17.12
CA THR A 5 18.01 52.82 15.85
C THR A 5 18.48 51.52 15.18
N LEU A 6 19.76 51.17 15.31
CA LEU A 6 20.30 49.92 14.78
C LEU A 6 19.75 48.70 15.54
N LEU A 7 19.68 48.80 16.88
CA LEU A 7 19.03 47.79 17.73
C LEU A 7 17.53 47.65 17.43
N THR A 8 16.81 48.76 17.25
CA THR A 8 15.38 48.73 16.91
C THR A 8 15.13 48.04 15.56
N ILE A 9 15.96 48.32 14.55
CA ILE A 9 15.87 47.66 13.23
C ILE A 9 16.16 46.15 13.36
N ALA A 10 17.19 45.78 14.12
CA ALA A 10 17.54 44.37 14.33
C ALA A 10 16.42 43.58 15.02
N VAL A 11 15.78 44.16 16.04
CA VAL A 11 14.62 43.55 16.73
C VAL A 11 13.45 43.38 15.77
N PHE A 12 13.17 44.38 14.93
CA PHE A 12 12.07 44.32 13.98
C PHE A 12 12.25 43.22 12.93
N ILE A 13 13.47 43.07 12.39
CA ILE A 13 13.83 41.99 11.46
C ILE A 13 13.67 40.62 12.14
N LEU A 14 14.11 40.50 13.40
CA LEU A 14 14.02 39.26 14.15
C LEU A 14 12.56 38.81 14.36
N VAL A 15 11.67 39.75 14.68
CA VAL A 15 10.23 39.49 14.83
C VAL A 15 9.60 39.08 13.51
N LEU A 16 9.94 39.76 12.41
CA LEU A 16 9.44 39.43 11.08
C LEU A 16 9.85 38.00 10.67
N LEU A 17 11.11 37.63 10.89
CA LEU A 17 11.67 36.34 10.49
C LEU A 17 11.08 35.18 11.32
N ASN A 18 10.86 35.39 12.62
CA ASN A 18 10.13 34.44 13.47
C ASN A 18 8.66 34.30 13.03
N SER A 19 8.00 35.40 12.67
CA SER A 19 6.61 35.38 12.22
C SER A 19 6.44 34.61 10.91
N ILE A 20 7.36 34.80 9.95
CA ILE A 20 7.40 34.04 8.69
C ILE A 20 7.64 32.55 8.97
N SER A 21 8.55 32.22 9.89
CA SER A 21 8.85 30.82 10.26
C SER A 21 7.63 30.12 10.87
N ILE A 22 6.91 30.80 11.77
CA ILE A 22 5.67 30.29 12.37
C ILE A 22 4.59 30.16 11.31
N GLY A 23 4.41 31.15 10.44
CA GLY A 23 3.46 31.10 9.33
C GLY A 23 3.73 29.93 8.38
N TYR A 24 5.00 29.70 8.04
CA TYR A 24 5.44 28.57 7.22
C TYR A 24 5.14 27.21 7.87
N LEU A 25 5.37 27.09 9.18
CA LEU A 25 5.07 25.87 9.95
C LEU A 25 3.56 25.62 10.10
N LEU A 26 2.74 26.68 10.21
CA LEU A 26 1.28 26.56 10.29
C LEU A 26 0.63 26.25 8.93
N LEU A 27 1.21 26.71 7.82
CA LEU A 27 0.72 26.45 6.46
C LEU A 27 1.17 25.09 5.92
N ARG A 28 2.30 24.54 6.40
CA ARG A 28 2.67 23.15 6.14
C ARG A 28 1.84 22.22 7.02
N LYS A 29 0.74 21.70 6.48
CA LYS A 29 0.13 20.48 7.04
C LYS A 29 1.17 19.36 6.93
N PRO A 30 1.63 18.74 8.05
CA PRO A 30 2.41 17.52 7.94
C PRO A 30 1.59 16.50 7.14
N PRO A 31 2.20 15.63 6.32
CA PRO A 31 1.49 14.51 5.73
C PRO A 31 0.83 13.78 6.89
N LEU A 32 -0.52 13.71 6.86
CA LEU A 32 -1.24 13.05 7.94
C LEU A 32 -0.69 11.62 8.04
N PRO A 33 -0.31 11.16 9.25
CA PRO A 33 -0.03 9.75 9.42
C PRO A 33 -1.26 8.98 8.92
N PRO A 34 -1.08 7.93 8.10
CA PRO A 34 -2.20 7.19 7.54
C PRO A 34 -3.12 6.76 8.69
N MET A 35 -4.40 7.13 8.61
CA MET A 35 -5.37 6.70 9.61
C MET A 35 -5.40 5.16 9.61
N PRO A 36 -5.33 4.50 10.78
CA PRO A 36 -5.51 3.06 10.86
C PRO A 36 -6.96 2.74 10.49
N GLY A 37 -7.21 2.46 9.21
CA GLY A 37 -8.55 2.14 8.71
C GLY A 37 -8.92 2.71 7.34
N GLU A 38 -8.20 3.71 6.82
CA GLU A 38 -8.38 4.10 5.40
C GLU A 38 -7.74 3.03 4.53
N ARG A 39 -8.55 2.03 4.21
CA ARG A 39 -8.18 0.99 3.26
C ARG A 39 -7.87 1.67 1.93
N SER A 40 -6.86 1.15 1.27
CA SER A 40 -6.17 1.67 0.09
C SER A 40 -6.98 2.29 -1.06
N PRO A 41 -8.25 1.96 -1.36
CA PRO A 41 -8.93 2.48 -2.56
C PRO A 41 -9.21 3.99 -2.52
N GLU A 42 -9.70 4.48 -1.38
CA GLU A 42 -10.07 5.89 -1.20
C GLU A 42 -8.83 6.78 -1.26
N ARG A 43 -7.70 6.26 -0.76
CA ARG A 43 -6.40 6.90 -0.84
C ARG A 43 -5.94 7.04 -2.30
N ILE A 44 -6.04 5.97 -3.09
CA ILE A 44 -5.67 5.97 -4.53
C ILE A 44 -6.50 6.99 -5.31
N ILE A 45 -7.83 7.02 -5.12
CA ILE A 45 -8.73 7.97 -5.78
C ILE A 45 -8.31 9.43 -5.48
N ARG A 46 -8.02 9.73 -4.22
CA ARG A 46 -7.60 11.09 -3.79
C ARG A 46 -6.22 11.46 -4.30
N GLU A 47 -5.23 10.58 -4.15
CA GLU A 47 -3.84 10.86 -4.51
C GLU A 47 -3.66 11.00 -6.02
N LEU A 48 -4.34 10.18 -6.82
CA LEU A 48 -4.37 10.34 -8.28
C LEU A 48 -5.31 11.47 -8.73
N SER A 49 -6.19 11.95 -7.84
CA SER A 49 -7.22 12.94 -8.15
C SER A 49 -8.07 12.47 -9.34
N LEU A 50 -8.57 11.24 -9.26
CA LEU A 50 -9.40 10.64 -10.30
C LEU A 50 -10.71 11.42 -10.45
N ASP A 51 -11.14 11.65 -11.68
CA ASP A 51 -12.45 12.23 -11.95
C ASP A 51 -13.59 11.22 -11.67
N LYS A 52 -14.85 11.63 -11.86
CA LYS A 52 -16.01 10.77 -11.57
C LYS A 52 -16.08 9.53 -12.47
N GLN A 53 -15.69 9.65 -13.73
CA GLN A 53 -15.71 8.53 -14.68
C GLN A 53 -14.58 7.55 -14.36
N GLN A 54 -13.38 8.07 -14.12
CA GLN A 54 -12.21 7.29 -13.69
C GLN A 54 -12.46 6.58 -12.36
N SER A 55 -13.03 7.28 -11.38
CA SER A 55 -13.35 6.69 -10.07
C SER A 55 -14.32 5.52 -10.19
N LYS A 56 -15.34 5.64 -11.06
CA LYS A 56 -16.29 4.56 -11.32
C LYS A 56 -15.61 3.34 -11.98
N ALA A 57 -14.80 3.58 -13.01
CA ALA A 57 -14.06 2.51 -13.68
C ALA A 57 -13.09 1.79 -12.72
N PHE A 58 -12.41 2.56 -11.86
CA PHE A 58 -11.51 2.01 -10.84
C PHE A 58 -12.26 1.14 -9.82
N GLU A 59 -13.44 1.55 -9.37
CA GLU A 59 -14.26 0.75 -8.45
C GLU A 59 -14.72 -0.58 -9.06
N GLU A 60 -15.08 -0.59 -10.35
CA GLU A 60 -15.43 -1.81 -11.09
C GLU A 60 -14.22 -2.75 -11.21
N MET A 61 -13.07 -2.23 -11.63
CA MET A 61 -11.80 -2.98 -11.71
C MET A 61 -11.39 -3.55 -10.35
N LYS A 62 -11.53 -2.76 -9.27
CA LYS A 62 -11.22 -3.19 -7.91
C LYS A 62 -12.10 -4.35 -7.50
N THR A 63 -13.40 -4.25 -7.76
CA THR A 63 -14.36 -5.30 -7.39
C THR A 63 -14.05 -6.60 -8.14
N ALA A 64 -13.79 -6.50 -9.44
CA ALA A 64 -13.38 -7.66 -10.25
C ALA A 64 -12.06 -8.29 -9.74
N HIS A 65 -11.04 -7.48 -9.43
CA HIS A 65 -9.79 -7.96 -8.87
C HIS A 65 -10.00 -8.63 -7.51
N HIS A 66 -10.84 -8.06 -6.63
CA HIS A 66 -11.16 -8.63 -5.33
C HIS A 66 -11.78 -10.02 -5.46
N ASP A 67 -12.76 -10.19 -6.35
CA ASP A 67 -13.42 -11.47 -6.59
C ASP A 67 -12.46 -12.54 -7.13
N GLN A 68 -11.55 -12.14 -8.05
CA GLN A 68 -10.52 -13.03 -8.57
C GLN A 68 -9.53 -13.47 -7.48
N MET A 69 -9.15 -12.55 -6.59
CA MET A 69 -8.27 -12.83 -5.46
C MET A 69 -8.93 -13.74 -4.42
N LEU A 70 -10.22 -13.57 -4.14
CA LEU A 70 -10.99 -14.48 -3.28
C LEU A 70 -11.00 -15.91 -3.83
N LYS A 71 -11.34 -16.06 -5.12
CA LYS A 71 -11.34 -17.38 -5.79
C LYS A 71 -9.96 -18.04 -5.75
N SER A 72 -8.91 -17.27 -6.03
CA SER A 72 -7.52 -17.77 -5.98
C SER A 72 -7.11 -18.18 -4.56
N ASN A 73 -7.51 -17.43 -3.53
CA ASN A 73 -7.23 -17.76 -2.13
C ASN A 73 -7.92 -19.07 -1.72
N ASP A 74 -9.18 -19.28 -2.11
CA ASP A 74 -9.91 -20.51 -1.80
C ASP A 74 -9.32 -21.71 -2.55
N ALA A 75 -8.92 -21.54 -3.81
CA ALA A 75 -8.21 -22.57 -4.57
C ALA A 75 -6.88 -22.95 -3.91
N PHE A 76 -6.11 -21.97 -3.41
CA PHE A 76 -4.86 -22.21 -2.71
C PHE A 76 -5.11 -22.95 -1.39
N ARG A 77 -6.08 -22.52 -0.59
CA ARG A 77 -6.45 -23.20 0.67
C ARG A 77 -6.86 -24.65 0.44
N ASN A 78 -7.64 -24.92 -0.60
CA ASN A 78 -8.07 -26.26 -0.96
C ASN A 78 -6.88 -27.14 -1.37
N ALA A 79 -5.94 -26.61 -2.16
CA ALA A 79 -4.72 -27.33 -2.54
C ALA A 79 -3.84 -27.61 -1.29
N MET A 80 -3.67 -26.62 -0.41
CA MET A 80 -2.92 -26.77 0.84
C MET A 80 -3.56 -27.82 1.75
N LYS A 81 -4.90 -27.82 1.88
CA LYS A 81 -5.62 -28.83 2.65
C LYS A 81 -5.35 -30.23 2.10
N GLN A 82 -5.52 -30.43 0.79
CA GLN A 82 -5.24 -31.72 0.14
C GLN A 82 -3.79 -32.16 0.37
N TYR A 83 -2.85 -31.22 0.31
CA TYR A 83 -1.43 -31.50 0.54
C TYR A 83 -1.18 -32.05 1.96
N PHE A 84 -1.82 -31.47 2.97
CA PHE A 84 -1.73 -31.98 4.34
C PHE A 84 -2.52 -33.28 4.58
N GLU A 85 -3.61 -33.52 3.85
CA GLU A 85 -4.34 -34.80 3.94
C GLU A 85 -3.46 -35.99 3.48
N LEU A 86 -2.43 -35.77 2.66
CA LEU A 86 -1.46 -36.81 2.29
C LEU A 86 -0.73 -37.41 3.50
N LEU A 87 -0.61 -36.66 4.61
CA LEU A 87 0.00 -37.15 5.86
C LEU A 87 -0.83 -38.23 6.56
N ARG A 88 -2.07 -38.48 6.11
CA ARG A 88 -2.95 -39.53 6.67
C ARG A 88 -2.72 -40.89 6.01
N LEU A 89 -1.93 -40.94 4.94
CA LEU A 89 -1.58 -42.17 4.23
C LEU A 89 -0.39 -42.86 4.90
N ASP A 90 -0.30 -44.18 4.79
CA ASP A 90 0.81 -44.97 5.33
C ASP A 90 2.17 -44.56 4.72
N SER A 91 2.15 -44.06 3.49
CA SER A 91 3.29 -43.40 2.85
C SER A 91 2.80 -42.27 1.95
N VAL A 92 3.57 -41.17 1.91
CA VAL A 92 3.23 -39.99 1.11
C VAL A 92 3.58 -40.24 -0.36
N PRO A 93 2.60 -40.22 -1.28
CA PRO A 93 2.86 -40.38 -2.71
C PRO A 93 3.57 -39.15 -3.27
N ALA A 94 4.85 -39.29 -3.62
CA ALA A 94 5.70 -38.20 -4.09
C ALA A 94 5.11 -37.45 -5.31
N ASN A 95 4.49 -38.17 -6.25
CA ASN A 95 3.88 -37.58 -7.44
C ASN A 95 2.68 -36.68 -7.11
N GLU A 96 1.83 -37.10 -6.15
CA GLU A 96 0.67 -36.30 -5.74
C GLU A 96 1.09 -35.06 -4.94
N ALA A 97 2.07 -35.23 -4.05
CA ALA A 97 2.68 -34.11 -3.32
C ALA A 97 3.24 -33.06 -4.29
N ALA A 98 4.05 -33.48 -5.27
CA ALA A 98 4.62 -32.58 -6.28
C ALA A 98 3.55 -31.91 -7.15
N ALA A 99 2.46 -32.61 -7.49
CA ALA A 99 1.36 -32.04 -8.25
C ALA A 99 0.63 -30.94 -7.47
N LEU A 100 0.40 -31.15 -6.16
CA LEU A 100 -0.23 -30.16 -5.29
C LEU A 100 0.67 -28.96 -5.03
N GLU A 101 1.98 -29.17 -4.86
CA GLU A 101 2.97 -28.08 -4.81
C GLU A 101 2.97 -27.24 -6.08
N SER A 102 3.04 -27.89 -7.24
CA SER A 102 2.97 -27.22 -8.54
C SER A 102 1.69 -26.40 -8.69
N ARG A 103 0.55 -26.95 -8.25
CA ARG A 103 -0.73 -26.22 -8.23
C ARG A 103 -0.70 -25.00 -7.30
N MET A 104 -0.10 -25.11 -6.12
CA MET A 104 0.05 -23.97 -5.22
C MET A 104 0.95 -22.88 -5.83
N PHE A 105 2.05 -23.25 -6.48
CA PHE A 105 2.94 -22.31 -7.17
C PHE A 105 2.25 -21.62 -8.34
N SER A 106 1.48 -22.35 -9.16
CA SER A 106 0.78 -21.74 -10.30
C SER A 106 -0.27 -20.72 -9.84
N ILE A 107 -1.00 -21.01 -8.75
CA ILE A 107 -1.94 -20.05 -8.15
C ILE A 107 -1.21 -18.80 -7.68
N GLN A 108 -0.06 -18.94 -7.01
CA GLN A 108 0.72 -17.79 -6.56
C GLN A 108 1.24 -16.95 -7.73
N GLN A 109 1.71 -17.59 -8.80
CA GLN A 109 2.13 -16.90 -10.03
C GLN A 109 0.97 -16.13 -10.65
N GLU A 110 -0.22 -16.73 -10.72
CA GLU A 110 -1.39 -16.11 -11.30
C GLU A 110 -1.85 -14.89 -10.48
N ARG A 111 -1.85 -14.99 -9.14
CA ARG A 111 -2.12 -13.84 -8.25
C ARG A 111 -1.17 -12.68 -8.51
N ALA A 112 0.12 -12.94 -8.71
CA ALA A 112 1.09 -11.91 -9.03
C ALA A 112 0.79 -11.21 -10.37
N ARG A 113 0.44 -12.00 -11.41
CA ARG A 113 0.03 -11.46 -12.71
C ARG A 113 -1.25 -10.63 -12.62
N MET A 114 -2.29 -11.13 -11.96
CA MET A 114 -3.54 -10.41 -11.73
C MET A 114 -3.32 -9.07 -11.01
N THR A 115 -2.42 -9.05 -10.03
CA THR A 115 -2.07 -7.83 -9.28
C THR A 115 -1.34 -6.82 -10.17
N LEU A 116 -0.36 -7.26 -10.95
CA LEU A 116 0.34 -6.39 -11.89
C LEU A 116 -0.63 -5.81 -12.93
N ASN A 117 -1.48 -6.66 -13.52
CA ASN A 117 -2.47 -6.25 -14.51
C ASN A 117 -3.45 -5.21 -13.94
N HIS A 118 -3.93 -5.40 -12.71
CA HIS A 118 -4.81 -4.43 -12.04
C HIS A 118 -4.18 -3.03 -11.95
N PHE A 119 -2.89 -2.95 -11.61
CA PHE A 119 -2.18 -1.67 -11.55
C PHE A 119 -1.82 -1.12 -12.93
N MET A 120 -1.60 -1.97 -13.93
CA MET A 120 -1.46 -1.53 -15.32
C MET A 120 -2.74 -0.88 -15.85
N GLU A 121 -3.89 -1.52 -15.63
CA GLU A 121 -5.19 -0.97 -16.00
C GLU A 121 -5.46 0.38 -15.30
N LEU A 122 -5.08 0.51 -14.02
CA LEU A 122 -5.21 1.78 -13.29
C LEU A 122 -4.30 2.86 -13.90
N LYS A 123 -3.08 2.50 -14.28
CA LYS A 123 -2.15 3.41 -14.95
C LYS A 123 -2.68 3.85 -16.31
N ASP A 124 -3.33 2.96 -17.05
CA ASP A 124 -3.90 3.26 -18.37
C ASP A 124 -5.12 4.19 -18.29
N LEU A 125 -5.87 4.13 -17.18
CA LEU A 125 -6.97 5.03 -16.88
C LEU A 125 -6.51 6.47 -16.59
N CYS A 126 -5.25 6.67 -16.19
CA CYS A 126 -4.70 7.96 -15.79
C CYS A 126 -4.35 8.86 -17.00
N THR A 127 -4.57 10.17 -16.87
CA THR A 127 -4.04 11.18 -17.79
C THR A 127 -2.50 11.26 -17.68
N PRO A 128 -1.80 11.91 -18.64
CA PRO A 128 -0.35 12.10 -18.56
C PRO A 128 0.11 12.74 -17.24
N GLU A 129 -0.64 13.72 -16.72
CA GLU A 129 -0.33 14.40 -15.46
C GLU A 129 -0.56 13.49 -14.25
N GLN A 130 -1.59 12.63 -14.30
CA GLN A 130 -1.89 11.66 -13.25
C GLN A 130 -0.88 10.51 -13.24
N LYS A 131 -0.27 10.14 -14.39
CA LYS A 131 0.78 9.12 -14.47
C LYS A 131 2.03 9.50 -13.68
N GLU A 132 2.38 10.78 -13.61
CA GLU A 132 3.46 11.26 -12.74
C GLU A 132 3.14 11.04 -11.26
N LYS A 133 1.90 11.32 -10.85
CA LYS A 133 1.42 11.02 -9.48
C LYS A 133 1.43 9.51 -9.23
N PHE A 134 0.98 8.70 -10.18
CA PHE A 134 0.98 7.25 -10.09
C PHE A 134 2.38 6.69 -9.84
N ASN A 135 3.39 7.19 -10.55
CA ASN A 135 4.78 6.76 -10.35
C ASN A 135 5.26 7.05 -8.91
N ALA A 136 4.84 8.17 -8.33
CA ALA A 136 5.14 8.50 -6.93
C ALA A 136 4.41 7.60 -5.92
N LEU A 137 3.28 6.98 -6.30
CA LEU A 137 2.51 6.07 -5.45
C LEU A 137 3.01 4.63 -5.44
N ILE A 138 3.86 4.22 -6.40
CA ILE A 138 4.35 2.84 -6.51
C ILE A 138 4.86 2.27 -5.17
N PRO A 139 5.71 2.98 -4.38
CA PRO A 139 6.18 2.46 -3.09
C PRO A 139 5.03 2.12 -2.15
N ASP A 140 4.02 2.97 -2.09
CA ASP A 140 2.86 2.80 -1.23
C ASP A 140 1.94 1.68 -1.73
N LEU A 141 1.78 1.52 -3.04
CA LEU A 141 1.02 0.41 -3.62
C LEU A 141 1.61 -0.95 -3.22
N THR A 142 2.94 -1.06 -3.10
CA THR A 142 3.58 -2.31 -2.65
C THR A 142 3.27 -2.65 -1.19
N THR A 143 3.01 -1.66 -0.33
CA THR A 143 2.64 -1.88 1.08
C THR A 143 1.22 -2.43 1.24
N VAL A 144 0.37 -2.25 0.24
CA VAL A 144 -1.00 -2.83 0.21
C VAL A 144 -0.96 -4.31 -0.17
N ILE A 145 -0.01 -4.69 -1.03
CA ILE A 145 0.16 -6.05 -1.54
C ILE A 145 0.92 -6.93 -0.53
N MET A 146 1.92 -6.35 0.14
CA MET A 146 2.66 -7.04 1.18
C MET A 146 1.84 -7.05 2.48
N PRO A 147 1.79 -8.18 3.22
CA PRO A 147 1.22 -8.16 4.55
C PRO A 147 1.94 -7.06 5.37
N PRO A 148 1.20 -6.28 6.17
CA PRO A 148 1.82 -5.27 7.01
C PRO A 148 2.93 -5.96 7.80
N LYS A 149 4.12 -5.34 7.85
CA LYS A 149 5.16 -5.74 8.79
C LYS A 149 4.46 -5.78 10.14
N GLY A 150 4.23 -6.98 10.67
CA GLY A 150 3.57 -7.13 11.96
C GLY A 150 4.29 -6.24 12.97
N PRO A 151 3.60 -5.75 14.02
CA PRO A 151 4.32 -5.06 15.09
C PRO A 151 5.52 -5.93 15.48
N GLU A 152 6.73 -5.33 15.58
CA GLU A 152 7.89 -6.02 16.12
C GLU A 152 7.46 -6.62 17.46
N VAL A 153 7.17 -7.93 17.47
CA VAL A 153 6.80 -8.61 18.70
C VAL A 153 8.09 -8.66 19.49
N PRO A 154 8.23 -7.95 20.62
CA PRO A 154 9.44 -8.04 21.42
C PRO A 154 9.66 -9.50 21.77
N PRO A 155 10.91 -10.00 21.78
CA PRO A 155 11.19 -11.40 22.00
C PRO A 155 10.48 -11.85 23.28
N ARG A 156 9.58 -12.84 23.15
CA ARG A 156 8.90 -13.43 24.29
C ARG A 156 9.98 -13.91 25.25
N GLY A 157 10.06 -13.26 26.42
CA GLY A 157 10.97 -13.66 27.48
C GLY A 157 10.78 -15.14 27.85
N PRO A 158 11.80 -15.78 28.45
CA PRO A 158 11.77 -17.20 28.71
C PRO A 158 10.55 -17.56 29.56
N ARG A 159 9.74 -18.49 29.06
CA ARG A 159 8.65 -19.10 29.84
C ARG A 159 9.31 -19.83 30.99
N ARG A 160 9.05 -19.37 32.22
CA ARG A 160 9.36 -20.11 33.45
C ARG A 160 8.44 -21.30 33.60
#